data_AF-A0A3N4LHU0-F1
#
_entry.id   AF-A0A3N4LHU0-F1
#
_cell.length_a   1.000
_cell.length_b   1.000
_cell.length_c   1.000
_cell.angle_alpha   90.00
_cell.angle_beta   90.00
_cell.angle_gamma   90.00
#
_symmetry.space_group_name_H-M   'P 1'
#
loop_
_entity.id
_entity.type
_entity.pdbx_description
1 polymer ?
#
loop_
_entity_poly.entity_id
_entity_poly.type
_entity_poly.pdbx_seq_one_letter_code
_entity_poly.pdbx_strand_id
1 'polypeptide(L)'
;MEFLSTLNSFRTQALKPSTIRTAFRKTGMIPYNPKIVLDRLPQAQQAEEAPQNDPEIDSNFSDHFEPATPPPSTPQPILSGSPITPETVKSLKRKGDQLLQYMQENSLSPTLQRHMRAFAKGSIAQAHEGAQAVEDLQKTTAAEKARQARQKASKSSLQKGGVLYASKARAMVKEKKALSEAQQILRTQKALTQLLKAEETKRERLRKALCKEIRKYGREKAKAEKEKAKILRQLEEIERAEKEADRRVEIM
;
A
#
# COMPACT_ATOMS: atom_id res chain seq x y z
N MET A 1 30.76 -46.44 -27.75
CA MET A 1 30.00 -45.47 -26.90
C MET A 1 29.14 -44.61 -27.82
N GLU A 2 28.02 -45.15 -28.32
CA GLU A 2 27.19 -44.54 -29.39
C GLU A 2 25.96 -43.76 -28.89
N PHE A 3 25.74 -43.72 -27.57
CA PHE A 3 24.54 -43.12 -26.99
C PHE A 3 24.52 -41.58 -27.15
N LEU A 4 25.67 -40.93 -26.95
CA LEU A 4 25.78 -39.47 -27.00
C LEU A 4 25.73 -38.92 -28.44
N SER A 5 26.23 -39.65 -29.43
CA SER A 5 26.13 -39.29 -30.85
C SER A 5 24.68 -39.35 -31.34
N THR A 6 23.94 -40.39 -30.92
CA THR A 6 22.52 -40.58 -31.26
C THR A 6 21.63 -39.48 -30.65
N LEU A 7 22.02 -38.91 -29.51
CA LEU A 7 21.25 -37.87 -28.81
C LEU A 7 21.10 -36.58 -29.64
N ASN A 8 22.09 -36.24 -30.47
CA ASN A 8 21.97 -35.09 -31.38
C ASN A 8 20.94 -35.34 -32.49
N SER A 9 20.85 -36.57 -33.00
CA SER A 9 19.84 -36.97 -34.00
C SER A 9 18.42 -36.86 -33.42
N PHE A 10 18.21 -37.32 -32.20
CA PHE A 10 16.90 -37.16 -31.53
C PHE A 10 16.55 -35.69 -31.30
N ARG A 11 17.52 -34.85 -30.94
CA ARG A 11 17.31 -33.41 -30.75
C ARG A 11 16.88 -32.72 -32.06
N THR A 12 17.55 -32.99 -33.17
CA THR A 12 17.19 -32.39 -34.47
C THR A 12 15.83 -32.89 -34.97
N GLN A 13 15.47 -34.13 -34.67
CA GLN A 13 14.17 -34.70 -35.02
C GLN A 13 13.01 -34.12 -34.18
N ALA A 14 13.23 -33.90 -32.88
CA ALA A 14 12.21 -33.42 -31.95
C ALA A 14 12.05 -31.88 -31.95
N LEU A 15 13.15 -31.13 -32.03
CA LEU A 15 13.18 -29.66 -31.92
C LEU A 15 13.13 -28.97 -33.29
N LYS A 16 12.11 -29.30 -34.09
CA LYS A 16 11.89 -28.61 -35.36
C LYS A 16 11.49 -27.15 -35.11
N PRO A 17 11.92 -26.19 -35.95
CA PRO A 17 11.53 -24.78 -35.82
C PRO A 17 10.01 -24.57 -35.76
N SER A 18 9.23 -25.39 -36.45
CA SER A 18 7.76 -25.37 -36.41
C SER A 18 7.19 -25.81 -35.05
N THR A 19 7.73 -26.88 -34.46
CA THR A 19 7.36 -27.38 -33.13
C THR A 19 7.68 -26.33 -32.07
N ILE A 20 8.86 -25.72 -32.15
CA ILE A 20 9.30 -24.64 -31.25
C ILE A 20 8.32 -23.46 -31.35
N ARG A 21 8.10 -22.91 -32.55
CA ARG A 21 7.17 -21.79 -32.77
C ARG A 21 5.74 -22.08 -32.28
N THR A 22 5.28 -23.32 -32.47
CA THR A 22 3.95 -23.76 -32.01
C THR A 22 3.87 -23.84 -30.49
N ALA A 23 4.91 -24.35 -29.83
CA ALA A 23 4.98 -24.42 -28.37
C ALA A 23 4.96 -23.02 -27.74
N PHE A 24 5.78 -22.09 -28.27
CA PHE A 24 5.80 -20.69 -27.87
C PHE A 24 4.41 -20.03 -28.07
N ARG A 25 3.76 -20.27 -29.21
CA ARG A 25 2.40 -19.76 -29.46
C ARG A 25 1.36 -20.29 -28.45
N LYS A 26 1.43 -21.58 -28.09
CA LYS A 26 0.52 -22.19 -27.10
C LYS A 26 0.73 -21.64 -25.68
N THR A 27 1.95 -21.24 -25.33
CA THR A 27 2.24 -20.60 -24.03
C THR A 27 2.01 -19.09 -24.03
N GLY A 28 1.51 -18.52 -25.13
CA GLY A 28 1.29 -17.08 -25.27
C GLY A 28 2.58 -16.27 -25.44
N MET A 29 3.71 -16.93 -25.68
CA MET A 29 5.00 -16.28 -25.95
C MET A 29 5.18 -16.13 -27.46
N ILE A 30 5.28 -14.90 -27.95
CA ILE A 30 5.55 -14.64 -29.37
C ILE A 30 7.07 -14.63 -29.57
N PRO A 31 7.63 -15.44 -30.50
CA PRO A 31 9.06 -15.37 -30.82
C PRO A 31 9.45 -13.92 -31.17
N TYR A 32 10.50 -13.43 -30.51
CA TYR A 32 10.99 -12.05 -30.66
C TYR A 32 11.26 -11.73 -32.15
N ASN A 33 10.56 -10.74 -32.69
CA ASN A 33 10.82 -10.20 -34.02
C ASN A 33 11.49 -8.82 -33.87
N PRO A 34 12.82 -8.73 -34.01
CA PRO A 34 13.55 -7.48 -33.78
C PRO A 34 13.14 -6.38 -34.75
N LYS A 35 12.66 -6.72 -35.95
CA LYS A 35 12.25 -5.74 -36.97
C LYS A 35 11.09 -4.88 -36.49
N ILE A 36 10.16 -5.43 -35.70
CA ILE A 36 9.05 -4.65 -35.13
C ILE A 36 9.55 -3.51 -34.23
N VAL A 37 10.69 -3.70 -33.57
CA VAL A 37 11.32 -2.70 -32.71
C VAL A 37 12.17 -1.75 -33.55
N LEU A 38 12.97 -2.29 -34.47
CA LEU A 38 13.87 -1.52 -35.33
C LEU A 38 13.12 -0.62 -36.33
N ASP A 39 12.00 -1.08 -36.90
CA ASP A 39 11.15 -0.31 -37.81
C ASP A 39 10.44 0.86 -37.10
N ARG A 40 10.30 0.78 -35.77
CA ARG A 40 9.72 1.85 -34.93
C ARG A 40 10.77 2.82 -34.41
N LEU A 41 12.05 2.50 -34.57
CA LEU A 41 13.12 3.43 -34.24
C LEU A 41 13.25 4.38 -35.44
N PRO A 42 12.95 5.68 -35.29
CA PRO A 42 13.25 6.62 -36.36
C PRO A 42 14.75 6.51 -36.64
N GLN A 43 15.09 6.25 -37.91
CA GLN A 43 16.46 6.31 -38.40
C GLN A 43 17.00 7.69 -38.02
N ALA A 44 17.82 7.74 -36.98
CA ALA A 44 18.68 8.89 -36.71
C ALA A 44 19.75 8.89 -37.81
N GLN A 45 19.34 9.31 -39.00
CA GLN A 45 20.24 9.64 -40.10
C GLN A 45 20.32 11.16 -40.18
N GLN A 46 21.57 11.61 -40.34
CA GLN A 46 21.96 12.87 -40.97
C GLN A 46 21.90 14.11 -40.06
N ALA A 47 22.84 14.15 -39.12
CA ALA A 47 23.53 15.39 -38.77
C ALA A 47 25.02 15.20 -39.13
N GLU A 48 25.30 15.22 -40.43
CA GLU A 48 26.61 15.60 -40.97
C GLU A 48 26.42 16.91 -41.75
N GLU A 49 27.35 17.84 -41.53
CA GLU A 49 27.67 19.14 -42.20
C GLU A 49 27.87 20.20 -41.09
N ALA A 50 29.06 20.66 -40.70
CA ALA A 50 30.40 20.77 -41.31
C ALA A 50 31.42 21.21 -40.20
N PRO A 51 32.70 21.57 -40.48
CA PRO A 51 33.74 20.91 -41.28
C PRO A 51 35.00 20.58 -40.44
N GLN A 52 35.90 19.86 -41.12
CA GLN A 52 37.13 19.22 -40.68
C GLN A 52 38.26 20.17 -40.26
N ASN A 53 39.07 19.72 -39.29
CA ASN A 53 40.52 19.94 -39.21
C ASN A 53 41.16 18.72 -38.53
N ASP A 54 41.78 17.85 -39.32
CA ASP A 54 42.75 16.79 -38.93
C ASP A 54 44.19 17.35 -39.09
N PRO A 55 45.31 16.66 -38.72
CA PRO A 55 45.54 15.26 -38.30
C PRO A 55 46.46 15.12 -37.04
N GLU A 56 46.69 13.96 -36.40
CA GLU A 56 47.64 12.88 -36.74
C GLU A 56 47.29 11.60 -35.92
N ILE A 57 46.97 10.47 -36.59
CA ILE A 57 47.77 9.22 -36.68
C ILE A 57 48.15 8.66 -35.28
N ASP A 58 47.56 7.56 -34.81
CA ASP A 58 48.02 6.22 -35.20
C ASP A 58 46.95 5.12 -35.10
N SER A 59 47.02 4.24 -36.09
CA SER A 59 46.20 3.06 -36.30
C SER A 59 46.53 1.93 -35.33
N ASN A 60 45.52 1.41 -34.63
CA ASN A 60 45.41 -0.02 -34.38
C ASN A 60 43.95 -0.42 -34.10
N PHE A 61 43.32 -0.90 -35.17
CA PHE A 61 42.12 -1.72 -35.14
C PHE A 61 42.43 -3.00 -34.33
N SER A 62 41.83 -3.13 -33.15
CA SER A 62 41.55 -4.45 -32.60
C SER A 62 40.16 -4.45 -31.99
N ASP A 63 39.35 -5.30 -32.59
CA ASP A 63 37.95 -5.59 -32.34
C ASP A 63 37.80 -6.28 -30.97
N HIS A 64 37.47 -5.51 -29.93
CA HIS A 64 37.04 -6.03 -28.64
C HIS A 64 35.84 -5.23 -28.13
N PHE A 65 34.65 -5.57 -28.64
CA PHE A 65 33.41 -5.27 -27.93
C PHE A 65 33.30 -6.22 -26.73
N GLU A 66 33.94 -5.86 -25.62
CA GLU A 66 33.60 -6.44 -24.32
C GLU A 66 32.15 -6.01 -23.98
N PRO A 67 31.22 -6.94 -23.71
CA PRO A 67 29.97 -6.58 -23.10
C PRO A 67 30.29 -6.11 -21.68
N ALA A 68 30.35 -4.79 -21.48
CA ALA A 68 30.46 -4.20 -20.16
C ALA A 68 29.24 -4.66 -19.33
N THR A 69 29.42 -5.70 -18.51
CA THR A 69 28.53 -6.01 -17.41
C THR A 69 28.44 -4.76 -16.54
N PRO A 70 27.23 -4.28 -16.20
CA PRO A 70 27.10 -3.13 -15.30
C PRO A 70 27.82 -3.47 -13.99
N PRO A 71 28.57 -2.52 -13.40
CA PRO A 71 29.27 -2.76 -12.14
C PRO A 71 28.26 -3.19 -11.06
N PRO A 72 28.66 -4.08 -10.12
CA PRO A 72 27.80 -4.51 -9.03
C PRO A 72 27.31 -3.28 -8.28
N SER A 73 25.99 -3.17 -8.16
CA SER A 73 25.29 -2.04 -7.55
C SER A 73 25.86 -1.77 -6.15
N THR A 74 26.74 -0.78 -6.05
CA THR A 74 27.03 -0.12 -4.79
C THR A 74 25.70 0.43 -4.27
N PRO A 75 25.29 0.18 -3.02
CA PRO A 75 24.06 0.75 -2.49
C PRO A 75 24.21 2.27 -2.47
N GLN A 76 23.62 2.91 -3.48
CA GLN A 76 23.50 4.35 -3.56
C GLN A 76 22.77 4.83 -2.30
N PRO A 77 23.26 5.87 -1.60
CA PRO A 77 22.51 6.47 -0.50
C PRO A 77 21.15 6.92 -1.04
N ILE A 78 20.09 6.48 -0.35
CA ILE A 78 18.70 6.78 -0.69
C ILE A 78 18.56 8.30 -0.82
N LEU A 79 18.44 8.79 -2.06
CA LEU A 79 18.00 10.15 -2.32
C LEU A 79 16.62 10.29 -1.66
N SER A 80 16.55 11.16 -0.66
CA SER A 80 15.38 11.53 0.14
C SER A 80 14.34 12.31 -0.69
N GLY A 81 13.91 11.76 -1.82
CA GLY A 81 13.03 12.47 -2.77
C GLY A 81 12.19 11.60 -3.69
N SER A 82 12.19 10.26 -3.54
CA SER A 82 11.30 9.43 -4.37
C SER A 82 9.83 9.72 -4.04
N PRO A 83 8.96 9.98 -5.04
CA PRO A 83 7.54 10.22 -4.79
C PRO A 83 6.93 8.98 -4.16
N ILE A 84 6.48 9.11 -2.91
CA ILE A 84 5.80 8.01 -2.19
C ILE A 84 4.41 7.82 -2.81
N THR A 85 4.22 6.68 -3.46
CA THR A 85 2.91 6.28 -3.99
C THR A 85 1.91 6.08 -2.85
N PRO A 86 0.73 6.72 -2.88
CA PRO A 86 -0.27 6.52 -1.84
C PRO A 86 -0.90 5.13 -1.95
N GLU A 87 -0.72 4.30 -0.92
CA GLU A 87 -1.24 2.92 -0.89
C GLU A 87 -2.73 2.81 -0.53
N THR A 88 -3.32 3.88 0.02
CA THR A 88 -4.72 3.86 0.49
C THR A 88 -5.51 5.04 -0.06
N VAL A 89 -6.82 4.85 -0.24
CA VAL A 89 -7.75 5.92 -0.69
C VAL A 89 -7.63 7.18 0.19
N LYS A 90 -7.45 7.00 1.50
CA LYS A 90 -7.26 8.11 2.45
C LYS A 90 -5.93 8.85 2.23
N SER A 91 -4.84 8.12 1.98
CA SER A 91 -3.53 8.72 1.68
C SER A 91 -3.59 9.48 0.35
N LEU A 92 -4.23 8.89 -0.66
CA LEU A 92 -4.43 9.50 -1.97
C LEU A 92 -5.27 10.78 -1.86
N LYS A 93 -6.37 10.76 -1.10
CA LYS A 93 -7.17 11.96 -0.84
C LYS A 93 -6.34 13.09 -0.21
N ARG A 94 -5.56 12.78 0.82
CA ARG A 94 -4.69 13.76 1.48
C ARG A 94 -3.68 14.36 0.50
N LYS A 95 -3.07 13.54 -0.34
CA LYS A 95 -2.12 13.99 -1.37
C LYS A 95 -2.82 14.84 -2.44
N GLY A 96 -4.03 14.48 -2.83
CA GLY A 96 -4.87 15.28 -3.72
C GLY A 96 -5.22 16.65 -3.11
N ASP A 97 -5.61 16.70 -1.84
CA ASP A 97 -5.92 17.95 -1.13
C ASP A 97 -4.66 18.84 -0.99
N GLN A 98 -3.50 18.24 -0.65
CA GLN A 98 -2.21 18.94 -0.61
C GLN A 98 -1.83 19.52 -1.98
N LEU A 99 -2.03 18.75 -3.05
CA LEU A 99 -1.79 19.22 -4.41
C LEU A 99 -2.69 20.42 -4.73
N LEU A 100 -3.98 20.34 -4.43
CA LEU A 100 -4.92 21.44 -4.68
C LEU A 100 -4.55 22.71 -3.91
N GLN A 101 -4.09 22.57 -2.67
CA GLN A 101 -3.61 23.69 -1.87
C GLN A 101 -2.35 24.33 -2.47
N TYR A 102 -1.34 23.52 -2.82
CA TYR A 102 -0.11 23.99 -3.45
C TYR A 102 -0.39 24.74 -4.76
N MET A 103 -1.36 24.28 -5.53
CA MET A 103 -1.77 24.93 -6.78
C MET A 103 -2.48 26.28 -6.58
N GLN A 104 -3.12 26.47 -5.42
CA GLN A 104 -3.76 27.73 -5.06
C GLN A 104 -2.74 28.76 -4.59
N GLU A 105 -1.69 28.31 -3.90
CA GLU A 105 -0.59 29.15 -3.40
C GLU A 105 0.38 29.59 -4.51
N ASN A 106 0.63 28.76 -5.53
CA ASN A 106 1.63 29.04 -6.58
C ASN A 106 1.07 29.63 -7.88
N SER A 107 -0.17 30.13 -7.88
CA SER A 107 -0.80 30.83 -9.03
C SER A 107 -0.53 30.20 -10.40
N LEU A 108 -0.76 28.88 -10.52
CA LEU A 108 -0.56 28.14 -11.78
C LEU A 108 -1.57 28.53 -12.86
N SER A 109 -1.24 28.25 -14.13
CA SER A 109 -2.15 28.44 -15.27
C SER A 109 -3.52 27.80 -15.02
N PRO A 110 -4.64 28.51 -15.24
CA PRO A 110 -5.99 28.00 -14.99
C PRO A 110 -6.30 26.67 -15.70
N THR A 111 -5.73 26.48 -16.90
CA THR A 111 -5.90 25.26 -17.70
C THR A 111 -5.25 24.07 -17.00
N LEU A 112 -3.99 24.20 -16.58
CA LEU A 112 -3.30 23.18 -15.80
C LEU A 112 -4.04 22.91 -14.48
N GLN A 113 -4.60 23.96 -13.88
CA GLN A 113 -5.36 23.84 -12.64
C GLN A 113 -6.59 22.95 -12.80
N ARG A 114 -7.30 23.10 -13.91
CA ARG A 114 -8.47 22.28 -14.26
C ARG A 114 -8.08 20.83 -14.51
N HIS A 115 -6.99 20.57 -15.25
CA HIS A 115 -6.53 19.21 -15.53
C HIS A 115 -6.12 18.46 -14.26
N MET A 116 -5.35 19.10 -13.37
CA MET A 116 -4.93 18.47 -12.12
C MET A 116 -6.12 18.25 -11.17
N ARG A 117 -7.10 19.16 -11.12
CA ARG A 117 -8.36 18.92 -10.37
C ARG A 117 -9.12 17.72 -10.89
N ALA A 118 -9.26 17.61 -12.22
CA ALA A 118 -9.93 16.47 -12.84
C ALA A 118 -9.17 15.17 -12.55
N PHE A 119 -7.84 15.19 -12.64
CA PHE A 119 -6.97 14.06 -12.33
C PHE A 119 -7.08 13.63 -10.86
N ALA A 120 -7.00 14.57 -9.92
CA ALA A 120 -7.12 14.27 -8.49
C ALA A 120 -8.49 13.68 -8.15
N LYS A 121 -9.57 14.25 -8.69
CA LYS A 121 -10.93 13.71 -8.50
C LYS A 121 -11.09 12.32 -9.13
N GLY A 122 -10.61 12.14 -10.35
CA GLY A 122 -10.70 10.87 -11.08
C GLY A 122 -9.91 9.76 -10.39
N SER A 123 -8.68 10.04 -9.96
CA SER A 123 -7.84 9.07 -9.22
C SER A 123 -8.46 8.66 -7.89
N ILE A 124 -9.06 9.59 -7.13
CA ILE A 124 -9.78 9.26 -5.90
C ILE A 124 -11.00 8.37 -6.19
N ALA A 125 -11.79 8.71 -7.22
CA ALA A 125 -12.95 7.91 -7.61
C ALA A 125 -12.55 6.48 -8.01
N GLN A 126 -11.53 6.34 -8.87
CA GLN A 126 -11.00 5.05 -9.30
C GLN A 126 -10.43 4.24 -8.14
N ALA A 127 -9.74 4.89 -7.18
CA ALA A 127 -9.24 4.21 -6.00
C ALA A 127 -10.37 3.70 -5.09
N HIS A 128 -11.47 4.44 -4.98
CA HIS A 128 -12.65 4.00 -4.25
C HIS A 128 -13.31 2.79 -4.92
N GLU A 129 -13.52 2.87 -6.23
CA GLU A 129 -14.07 1.77 -7.04
C GLU A 129 -13.20 0.52 -6.95
N GLY A 130 -11.87 0.66 -7.05
CA GLY A 130 -10.93 -0.43 -6.89
C GLY A 130 -10.99 -1.08 -5.50
N ALA A 131 -11.10 -0.27 -4.44
CA ALA A 131 -11.26 -0.78 -3.08
C ALA A 131 -12.57 -1.57 -2.90
N GLN A 132 -13.67 -1.07 -3.48
CA GLN A 132 -14.96 -1.77 -3.47
C GLN A 132 -14.91 -3.08 -4.27
N ALA A 133 -14.31 -3.08 -5.46
CA ALA A 133 -14.17 -4.27 -6.29
C ALA A 133 -13.38 -5.39 -5.58
N VAL A 134 -12.33 -5.03 -4.84
CA VAL A 134 -11.57 -5.99 -4.02
C VAL A 134 -12.44 -6.57 -2.90
N GLU A 135 -13.23 -5.74 -2.21
CA GLU A 135 -14.15 -6.20 -1.17
C GLU A 135 -15.23 -7.14 -1.73
N ASP A 136 -15.79 -6.80 -2.88
CA ASP A 136 -16.81 -7.60 -3.54
C ASP A 136 -16.26 -8.93 -4.06
N LEU A 137 -15.01 -8.95 -4.56
CA LEU A 137 -14.30 -10.18 -4.90
C LEU A 137 -14.11 -11.07 -3.66
N GLN A 138 -13.74 -10.49 -2.52
CA GLN A 138 -13.61 -11.27 -1.28
C GLN A 138 -14.95 -11.86 -0.84
N LYS A 139 -16.04 -11.10 -0.95
CA LYS A 139 -17.40 -11.59 -0.63
C LYS A 139 -17.84 -12.70 -1.58
N THR A 140 -17.65 -12.53 -2.89
CA THR A 140 -18.06 -13.52 -3.89
C THR A 140 -17.25 -14.80 -3.76
N THR A 141 -15.93 -14.72 -3.60
CA THR A 141 -15.07 -15.89 -3.39
C THR A 141 -15.38 -16.62 -2.09
N ALA A 142 -15.68 -15.89 -1.00
CA ALA A 142 -16.13 -16.50 0.26
C ALA A 142 -17.49 -17.21 0.10
N ALA A 143 -18.45 -16.56 -0.58
CA ALA A 143 -19.75 -17.13 -0.87
C ALA A 143 -19.65 -18.37 -1.77
N GLU A 144 -18.77 -18.34 -2.78
CA GLU A 144 -18.50 -19.47 -3.66
C GLU A 144 -17.90 -20.64 -2.88
N LYS A 145 -16.86 -20.40 -2.07
CA LYS A 145 -16.29 -21.44 -1.20
C LYS A 145 -17.33 -22.06 -0.27
N ALA A 146 -18.21 -21.24 0.30
CA ALA A 146 -19.31 -21.72 1.14
C ALA A 146 -20.31 -22.57 0.35
N ARG A 147 -20.66 -22.17 -0.89
CA ARG A 147 -21.51 -22.96 -1.79
C ARG A 147 -20.86 -24.29 -2.17
N GLN A 148 -19.59 -24.28 -2.55
CA GLN A 148 -18.83 -25.48 -2.87
C GLN A 148 -18.77 -26.45 -1.67
N ALA A 149 -18.55 -25.94 -0.46
CA ALA A 149 -18.57 -26.74 0.76
C ALA A 149 -19.94 -27.40 1.01
N ARG A 150 -21.05 -26.66 0.82
CA ARG A 150 -22.42 -27.21 0.93
C ARG A 150 -22.69 -28.28 -0.13
N GLN A 151 -22.31 -28.02 -1.37
CA GLN A 151 -22.47 -28.99 -2.45
C GLN A 151 -21.65 -30.26 -2.20
N LYS A 152 -20.40 -30.14 -1.75
CA LYS A 152 -19.55 -31.29 -1.39
C LYS A 152 -20.14 -32.10 -0.24
N ALA A 153 -20.69 -31.43 0.79
CA ALA A 153 -21.38 -32.10 1.89
C ALA A 153 -22.65 -32.84 1.41
N SER A 154 -23.46 -32.21 0.57
CA SER A 154 -24.67 -32.83 -0.02
C SER A 154 -24.36 -33.97 -0.99
N LYS A 155 -23.20 -33.93 -1.67
CA LYS A 155 -22.74 -34.93 -2.63
C LYS A 155 -21.98 -36.09 -1.98
N SER A 156 -21.80 -36.11 -0.66
CA SER A 156 -21.37 -37.32 0.04
C SER A 156 -22.50 -38.33 -0.04
N SER A 157 -22.62 -39.05 -1.17
CA SER A 157 -23.43 -40.25 -1.21
C SER A 157 -22.90 -41.16 -0.12
N LEU A 158 -23.75 -41.50 0.85
CA LEU A 158 -23.54 -42.72 1.62
C LEU A 158 -23.37 -43.82 0.57
N GLN A 159 -22.21 -44.49 0.53
CA GLN A 159 -22.03 -45.65 -0.34
C GLN A 159 -23.22 -46.59 -0.07
N LYS A 160 -24.14 -46.69 -1.04
CA LYS A 160 -25.28 -47.60 -0.94
C LYS A 160 -24.73 -48.98 -1.28
N GLY A 161 -24.40 -49.75 -0.25
CA GLY A 161 -23.77 -51.06 -0.37
C GLY A 161 -22.25 -51.01 -0.15
N GLY A 162 -21.76 -51.99 0.63
CA GLY A 162 -20.38 -52.12 1.09
C GLY A 162 -20.32 -52.47 2.58
N VAL A 163 -19.45 -53.41 2.98
CA VAL A 163 -19.27 -53.77 4.39
C VAL A 163 -18.39 -52.72 5.07
N LEU A 164 -18.97 -51.94 5.98
CA LEU A 164 -18.22 -51.00 6.82
C LEU A 164 -17.63 -51.76 8.02
N TYR A 165 -16.31 -51.94 8.04
CA TYR A 165 -15.63 -52.52 9.19
C TYR A 165 -15.73 -51.60 10.43
N ALA A 166 -15.93 -52.20 11.61
CA ALA A 166 -16.08 -51.47 12.88
C ALA A 166 -14.87 -50.57 13.21
N SER A 167 -13.66 -50.95 12.83
CA SER A 167 -12.45 -50.13 12.97
C SER A 167 -12.57 -48.81 12.20
N LYS A 168 -13.03 -48.86 10.95
CA LYS A 168 -13.25 -47.70 10.09
C LYS A 168 -14.36 -46.80 10.63
N ALA A 169 -15.46 -47.38 11.13
CA ALA A 169 -16.53 -46.62 11.77
C ALA A 169 -16.04 -45.84 13.01
N ARG A 170 -15.26 -46.50 13.89
CA ARG A 170 -14.67 -45.86 15.07
C ARG A 170 -13.69 -44.73 14.71
N ALA A 171 -12.87 -44.92 13.66
CA ALA A 171 -11.96 -43.89 13.17
C ALA A 171 -12.72 -42.64 12.69
N MET A 172 -13.80 -42.82 11.91
CA MET A 172 -14.65 -41.71 11.44
C MET A 172 -15.30 -40.93 12.59
N VAL A 173 -15.76 -41.64 13.63
CA VAL A 173 -16.33 -40.98 14.82
C VAL A 173 -15.26 -40.17 15.57
N LYS A 174 -14.05 -40.70 15.71
CA LYS A 174 -12.93 -40.00 16.35
C LYS A 174 -12.56 -38.73 15.58
N GLU A 175 -12.46 -38.81 14.26
CA GLU A 175 -12.18 -37.67 13.38
C GLU A 175 -13.28 -36.60 13.49
N LYS A 176 -14.56 -37.00 13.47
CA LYS A 176 -15.68 -36.07 13.61
C LYS A 176 -15.67 -35.34 14.96
N LYS A 177 -15.34 -36.05 16.04
CA LYS A 177 -15.19 -35.44 17.38
C LYS A 177 -14.03 -34.43 17.39
N ALA A 178 -12.86 -34.81 16.88
CA ALA A 178 -11.70 -33.91 16.80
C ALA A 178 -11.98 -32.65 15.97
N LEU A 179 -12.69 -32.77 14.85
CA LEU A 179 -13.10 -31.61 14.03
C LEU A 179 -14.08 -30.70 14.78
N SER A 180 -15.04 -31.27 15.51
CA SER A 180 -15.98 -30.52 16.34
C SER A 180 -15.26 -29.78 17.47
N GLU A 181 -14.35 -30.45 18.16
CA GLU A 181 -13.52 -29.86 19.22
C GLU A 181 -12.66 -28.71 18.68
N ALA A 182 -12.00 -28.91 17.53
CA ALA A 182 -11.21 -27.86 16.88
C ALA A 182 -12.07 -26.64 16.49
N GLN A 183 -13.27 -26.85 15.96
CA GLN A 183 -14.21 -25.76 15.67
C GLN A 183 -14.67 -25.04 16.94
N GLN A 184 -14.89 -25.76 18.02
CA GLN A 184 -15.28 -25.20 19.30
C GLN A 184 -14.15 -24.35 19.89
N ILE A 185 -12.91 -24.83 19.84
CA ILE A 185 -11.69 -24.08 20.24
C ILE A 185 -11.56 -22.80 19.41
N LEU A 186 -11.77 -22.86 18.09
CA LEU A 186 -11.70 -21.67 17.25
C LEU A 186 -12.78 -20.64 17.63
N ARG A 187 -14.01 -21.10 17.92
CA ARG A 187 -15.11 -20.22 18.36
C ARG A 187 -14.80 -19.58 19.71
N THR A 188 -14.29 -20.34 20.68
CA THR A 188 -13.94 -19.81 21.99
C THR A 188 -12.79 -18.81 21.90
N GLN A 189 -11.74 -19.08 21.11
CA GLN A 189 -10.67 -18.09 20.87
C GLN A 189 -11.21 -16.79 20.26
N LYS A 190 -12.10 -16.88 19.26
CA LYS A 190 -12.74 -15.69 18.68
C LYS A 190 -13.56 -14.92 19.71
N ALA A 191 -14.32 -15.60 20.56
CA ALA A 191 -15.09 -14.96 21.63
C ALA A 191 -14.17 -14.26 22.65
N LEU A 192 -13.08 -14.93 23.07
CA LEU A 192 -12.10 -14.35 24.00
C LEU A 192 -11.42 -13.11 23.43
N THR A 193 -11.00 -13.16 22.16
CA THR A 193 -10.38 -11.98 21.50
C THR A 193 -11.35 -10.81 21.37
N GLN A 194 -12.64 -11.06 21.14
CA GLN A 194 -13.66 -10.01 21.13
C GLN A 194 -13.89 -9.41 22.51
N LEU A 195 -13.90 -10.24 23.57
CA LEU A 195 -14.02 -9.77 24.95
C LEU A 195 -12.83 -8.88 25.36
N LEU A 196 -11.60 -9.28 25.02
CA LEU A 196 -10.41 -8.47 25.27
C LEU A 196 -10.49 -7.11 24.57
N LYS A 197 -10.84 -7.10 23.28
CA LYS A 197 -11.05 -5.84 22.53
C LYS A 197 -12.14 -4.97 23.15
N ALA A 198 -13.26 -5.58 23.58
CA ALA A 198 -14.33 -4.85 24.24
C ALA A 198 -13.85 -4.23 25.57
N GLU A 199 -13.04 -4.95 26.35
CA GLU A 199 -12.45 -4.42 27.58
C GLU A 199 -11.49 -3.25 27.31
N GLU A 200 -10.61 -3.38 26.32
CA GLU A 200 -9.71 -2.31 25.90
C GLU A 200 -10.48 -1.04 25.50
N THR A 201 -11.56 -1.19 24.73
CA THR A 201 -12.39 -0.03 24.34
C THR A 201 -13.08 0.62 25.53
N LYS A 202 -13.51 -0.17 26.53
CA LYS A 202 -14.07 0.37 27.79
C LYS A 202 -13.01 1.16 28.56
N ARG A 203 -11.81 0.60 28.71
CA ARG A 203 -10.66 1.28 29.36
C ARG A 203 -10.31 2.58 28.65
N GLU A 204 -10.28 2.57 27.32
CA GLU A 204 -10.00 3.77 26.52
C GLU A 204 -11.08 4.85 26.69
N ARG A 205 -12.37 4.47 26.75
CA ARG A 205 -13.48 5.39 27.02
C ARG A 205 -13.35 6.04 28.40
N LEU A 206 -13.05 5.24 29.42
CA LEU A 206 -12.83 5.74 30.78
C LEU A 206 -11.64 6.70 30.84
N ARG A 207 -10.51 6.35 30.20
CA ARG A 207 -9.34 7.22 30.10
C ARG A 207 -9.68 8.55 29.43
N LYS A 208 -10.41 8.52 28.31
CA LYS A 208 -10.85 9.74 27.61
C LYS A 208 -11.78 10.59 28.48
N ALA A 209 -12.69 9.98 29.23
CA ALA A 209 -13.57 10.68 30.16
C ALA A 209 -12.76 11.35 31.29
N LEU A 210 -11.83 10.63 31.91
CA LEU A 210 -10.94 11.16 32.94
C LEU A 210 -10.11 12.34 32.41
N CYS A 211 -9.50 12.21 31.24
CA CYS A 211 -8.74 13.31 30.62
C CYS A 211 -9.63 14.54 30.34
N LYS A 212 -10.91 14.36 30.00
CA LYS A 212 -11.84 15.48 29.82
C LYS A 212 -12.13 16.20 31.14
N GLU A 213 -12.34 15.46 32.22
CA GLU A 213 -12.56 16.03 33.55
C GLU A 213 -11.32 16.78 34.05
N ILE A 214 -10.12 16.19 33.91
CA ILE A 214 -8.86 16.87 34.26
C ILE A 214 -8.71 18.19 33.49
N ARG A 215 -9.01 18.18 32.18
CA ARG A 215 -8.98 19.41 31.36
C ARG A 215 -10.03 20.42 31.79
N LYS A 216 -11.22 19.98 32.20
CA LYS A 216 -12.29 20.86 32.70
C LYS A 216 -11.84 21.55 34.00
N TYR A 217 -11.37 20.77 34.97
CA TYR A 217 -10.84 21.28 36.22
C TYR A 217 -9.68 22.26 36.01
N GLY A 218 -8.72 21.94 35.13
CA GLY A 218 -7.62 22.84 34.79
C GLY A 218 -8.08 24.18 34.21
N ARG A 219 -9.14 24.18 33.37
CA ARG A 219 -9.74 25.41 32.85
C ARG A 219 -10.45 26.22 33.93
N GLU A 220 -11.18 25.58 34.83
CA GLU A 220 -11.86 26.25 35.95
C GLU A 220 -10.85 26.88 36.91
N LYS A 221 -9.78 26.15 37.25
CA LYS A 221 -8.69 26.67 38.08
C LYS A 221 -8.01 27.88 37.43
N ALA A 222 -7.69 27.80 36.14
CA ALA A 222 -7.09 28.93 35.41
C ALA A 222 -8.01 30.16 35.33
N LYS A 223 -9.33 29.96 35.25
CA LYS A 223 -10.29 31.08 35.33
C LYS A 223 -10.30 31.71 36.72
N ALA A 224 -10.33 30.90 37.78
CA ALA A 224 -10.30 31.39 39.16
C ALA A 224 -9.00 32.17 39.47
N GLU A 225 -7.85 31.70 38.98
CA GLU A 225 -6.57 32.40 39.12
C GLU A 225 -6.57 33.75 38.39
N LYS A 226 -7.18 33.84 37.20
CA LYS A 226 -7.33 35.10 36.46
C LYS A 226 -8.21 36.10 37.21
N GLU A 227 -9.35 35.66 37.76
CA GLU A 227 -10.22 36.53 38.56
C GLU A 227 -9.51 36.98 39.85
N LYS A 228 -8.81 36.09 40.54
CA LYS A 228 -8.02 36.44 41.72
C LYS A 228 -6.94 37.48 41.38
N ALA A 229 -6.24 37.32 40.26
CA ALA A 229 -5.25 38.29 39.80
C ALA A 229 -5.87 39.64 39.44
N LYS A 230 -7.09 39.66 38.89
CA LYS A 230 -7.83 40.89 38.60
C LYS A 230 -8.20 41.63 39.89
N ILE A 231 -8.70 40.92 40.90
CA ILE A 231 -9.03 41.49 42.21
C ILE A 231 -7.78 42.06 42.89
N LEU A 232 -6.65 41.34 42.85
CA LEU A 232 -5.39 41.83 43.41
C LEU A 232 -4.94 43.15 42.74
N ARG A 233 -5.04 43.25 41.41
CA ARG A 233 -4.72 44.51 40.70
C ARG A 233 -5.64 45.66 41.10
N GLN A 234 -6.94 45.39 41.26
CA GLN A 234 -7.88 46.41 41.73
C GLN A 234 -7.55 46.89 43.15
N LEU A 235 -7.17 45.98 44.06
CA LEU A 235 -6.73 46.35 45.40
C LEU A 235 -5.46 47.19 45.39
N GLU A 236 -4.47 46.84 44.55
CA GLU A 236 -3.26 47.66 44.39
C GLU A 236 -3.55 49.07 43.83
N GLU A 237 -4.53 49.20 42.92
CA GLU A 237 -4.96 50.49 42.40
C GLU A 237 -5.65 51.34 43.48
N ILE A 238 -6.50 50.72 44.31
CA ILE A 238 -7.14 51.40 45.46
C ILE A 238 -6.08 51.87 46.46
N GLU A 239 -5.13 51.00 46.84
CA GLU A 239 -4.06 51.35 47.78
C GLU A 239 -3.17 52.49 47.24
N ARG A 240 -2.91 52.51 45.91
CA ARG A 240 -2.20 53.63 45.28
C ARG A 240 -3.00 54.92 45.32
N ALA A 241 -4.31 54.86 45.08
CA ALA A 241 -5.18 56.03 45.14
C ALA A 241 -5.29 56.62 46.56
N GLU A 242 -5.36 55.77 47.59
CA GLU A 242 -5.34 56.19 48.99
C GLU A 242 -4.02 56.90 49.33
N LYS A 243 -2.87 56.31 48.98
CA LYS A 243 -1.54 56.93 49.18
C LYS A 243 -1.34 58.24 48.40
N GLU A 244 -2.07 58.44 47.30
CA GLU A 244 -2.05 59.71 46.57
C GLU A 244 -2.96 60.76 47.22
N ALA A 245 -4.13 60.35 47.73
CA ALA A 245 -5.03 61.21 48.47
C ALA A 245 -4.37 61.75 49.75
N ASP A 246 -3.71 60.88 50.52
CA ASP A 246 -2.99 61.26 51.73
C ASP A 246 -1.88 62.30 51.45
N ARG A 247 -1.11 62.10 50.36
CA ARG A 247 -0.09 63.07 49.91
C ARG A 247 -0.67 64.41 49.48
N ARG A 248 -1.89 64.44 48.92
CA ARG A 248 -2.54 65.71 48.55
C ARG A 248 -3.02 66.48 49.78
N VAL A 249 -3.44 65.80 50.83
CA VAL A 249 -3.85 66.41 52.11
C VAL A 249 -2.63 67.00 52.84
N GLU A 250 -1.46 66.37 52.74
CA GLU A 250 -0.23 66.83 53.39
C GLU A 250 0.40 68.09 52.76
N ILE A 251 -0.06 68.50 51.56
CA ILE A 251 0.46 69.65 50.80
C ILE A 251 -0.45 70.90 50.91
N MET A 252 -1.66 70.78 51.49
CA MET A 252 -2.56 71.92 51.77
C MET A 252 -2.46 72.39 53.22
#